data_AF-A0A4D9FAF0-F1
#
_entry.id   AF-A0A4D9FAF0-F1
#
_cell.length_a   1.000
_cell.length_b   1.000
_cell.length_c   1.000
_cell.angle_alpha   90.00
_cell.angle_beta   90.00
_cell.angle_gamma   90.00
#
_symmetry.space_group_name_H-M   'P 1'
#
loop_
_entity.id
_entity.type
_entity.pdbx_description
1 polymer ?
#
loop_
_entity_poly.entity_id
_entity_poly.type
_entity_poly.pdbx_seq_one_letter_code
_entity_poly.pdbx_strand_id
1 'polypeptide(L)'
;MSGRDLRTFITTHKTSDIDNLVVRMKNGLFSQKYKPVDYKQLHALTEEKKKASANIQLKVKRVEQVSKTNKEQMLLKQHHQIWWQEHKRLSENRHKVEAEIQTFLDEGSLECEFLLDMWDLVHKLSKERDTYQTNTVDPIWQLREDLKYRLSEMQCYSSQKSCMEYEFIPIKVLEQVDFVKEQQKTILELLNQEKLALEQELEDCKAKVLIYSFEEKTGLFHEVPIQLLAWECPYPDLKSSILNEFHKFADEYWSKLQEIDQQLKVISRNFGWSEEDHWVYQTVINQYPSDLQSRRTLYLDMLQRHLPHKSRHDLVAHEKAWDQYHFARNQHRALILNWAQARKAFLLKAVMTIAEACAAHVTEVMLANNRRKQQEICADLKGKVLQWRAHQEETARLEAAIAARRKEKEDEKEKIQKEKEMIQRTEEKEKVRIYWAEKQRKWQEMEEKDLQRLAELKKLMIEQATKDKERVKFRQELLEKRLMERKELSLQEAHEKEERERRLEALRQQVAIVAEIDPARMMADTVASKAKMGIGTQEEECVLQRPLFTLHTYSEQQIISDPRVRVELALREAGLHKTLYAKEILPKIPPLKLPRRDMESTVFKM
;
A
#
# COMPACT_ATOMS: atom_id res chain seq x y z
N MET A 1 -61.08 -36.00 30.13
CA MET A 1 -61.49 -37.21 30.89
C MET A 1 -61.41 -38.40 29.94
N SER A 2 -60.58 -39.39 30.28
CA SER A 2 -60.27 -40.55 29.44
C SER A 2 -61.32 -41.64 29.64
N GLY A 3 -61.85 -42.18 28.53
CA GLY A 3 -62.82 -43.26 28.49
C GLY A 3 -62.20 -44.63 28.80
N ARG A 4 -62.24 -45.01 30.08
CA ARG A 4 -62.05 -46.40 30.53
C ARG A 4 -62.94 -46.64 31.73
N ASP A 5 -64.24 -46.88 31.51
CA ASP A 5 -65.16 -47.51 32.49
C ASP A 5 -66.50 -47.87 31.82
N LEU A 6 -66.45 -48.59 30.70
CA LEU A 6 -67.64 -49.10 29.99
C LEU A 6 -67.56 -50.61 29.71
N ARG A 7 -66.97 -51.39 30.63
CA ARG A 7 -66.98 -52.85 30.59
C ARG A 7 -67.40 -53.42 31.93
N THR A 8 -68.67 -53.34 32.28
CA THR A 8 -69.22 -54.12 33.41
C THR A 8 -70.74 -54.27 33.39
N PHE A 9 -71.41 -54.25 32.24
CA PHE A 9 -72.84 -54.61 32.19
C PHE A 9 -73.17 -55.37 30.91
N ILE A 10 -72.75 -56.64 30.85
CA ILE A 10 -73.41 -57.64 29.99
C ILE A 10 -73.74 -58.82 30.91
N THR A 11 -74.98 -58.85 31.41
CA THR A 11 -75.56 -60.06 32.02
C THR A 11 -76.36 -60.79 30.95
N THR A 12 -75.85 -61.94 30.53
CA THR A 12 -76.59 -62.94 29.76
C THR A 12 -77.73 -63.47 30.61
N HIS A 13 -78.97 -63.06 30.35
CA HIS A 13 -80.14 -63.58 31.04
C HIS A 13 -80.64 -64.87 30.36
N LYS A 14 -80.70 -65.97 31.12
CA LYS A 14 -81.41 -67.20 30.73
C LYS A 14 -82.91 -66.94 30.86
N THR A 15 -83.67 -67.26 29.83
CA THR A 15 -85.14 -67.08 29.77
C THR A 15 -85.90 -67.84 30.86
N SER A 16 -85.29 -68.85 31.49
CA SER A 16 -85.89 -69.61 32.61
C SER A 16 -86.05 -68.81 33.92
N ASP A 17 -85.30 -67.71 34.09
CA ASP A 17 -85.36 -66.92 35.33
C ASP A 17 -86.48 -65.86 35.31
N ILE A 18 -86.95 -65.46 34.13
CA ILE A 18 -88.04 -64.49 33.98
C ILE A 18 -89.39 -65.15 34.30
N ASP A 19 -89.61 -66.38 33.85
CA ASP A 19 -90.86 -67.10 34.14
C ASP A 19 -91.02 -67.38 35.64
N ASN A 20 -89.92 -67.70 36.33
CA ASN A 20 -89.92 -67.86 37.79
C ASN A 20 -90.13 -66.53 38.55
N LEU A 21 -89.73 -65.38 37.97
CA LEU A 21 -89.96 -64.06 38.55
C LEU A 21 -91.41 -63.60 38.38
N VAL A 22 -92.00 -63.86 37.21
CA VAL A 22 -93.41 -63.53 36.90
C VAL A 22 -94.38 -64.37 37.74
N VAL A 23 -94.06 -65.64 37.97
CA VAL A 23 -94.84 -66.51 38.88
C VAL A 23 -94.74 -66.04 40.34
N ARG A 24 -93.59 -65.51 40.78
CA ARG A 24 -93.44 -64.92 42.13
C ARG A 24 -94.21 -63.61 42.30
N MET A 25 -94.29 -62.77 41.26
CA MET A 25 -95.00 -61.49 41.31
C MET A 25 -96.53 -61.66 41.27
N LYS A 26 -97.05 -62.68 40.56
CA LYS A 26 -98.49 -62.99 40.52
C LYS A 26 -99.03 -63.64 41.80
N ASN A 27 -98.19 -64.37 42.54
CA ASN A 27 -98.62 -65.13 43.73
C ASN A 27 -98.39 -64.40 45.06
N GLY A 28 -98.12 -63.09 45.05
CA GLY A 28 -98.12 -62.27 46.27
C GLY A 28 -97.08 -62.65 47.34
N LEU A 29 -96.07 -63.46 47.01
CA LEU A 29 -94.99 -63.82 47.92
C LEU A 29 -93.92 -62.72 47.90
N PHE A 30 -94.19 -61.64 48.64
CA PHE A 30 -93.18 -60.63 48.94
C PHE A 30 -92.02 -61.28 49.71
N SER A 31 -90.81 -61.18 49.19
CA SER A 31 -89.64 -61.64 49.95
C SER A 31 -89.50 -60.77 51.21
N GLN A 32 -89.51 -61.38 52.41
CA GLN A 32 -89.30 -60.69 53.68
C GLN A 32 -87.87 -60.13 53.88
N LYS A 33 -87.00 -60.22 52.86
CA LYS A 33 -85.60 -59.77 52.93
C LYS A 33 -85.42 -58.27 52.71
N TYR A 34 -86.45 -57.54 52.28
CA TYR A 34 -86.37 -56.10 52.05
C TYR A 34 -87.37 -55.37 52.96
N LYS A 35 -86.84 -54.52 53.85
CA LYS A 35 -87.65 -53.59 54.64
C LYS A 35 -88.30 -52.56 53.70
N PRO A 36 -89.55 -52.13 53.94
CA PRO A 36 -90.16 -51.05 53.17
C PRO A 36 -89.28 -49.80 53.24
N VAL A 37 -88.89 -49.28 52.09
CA VAL A 37 -88.06 -48.06 52.00
C VAL A 37 -88.92 -46.88 52.44
N ASP A 38 -88.50 -46.19 53.50
CA ASP A 38 -89.15 -44.96 53.94
C ASP A 38 -88.78 -43.82 52.99
N TYR A 39 -89.60 -43.63 51.95
CA TYR A 39 -89.44 -42.57 50.97
C TYR A 39 -89.48 -41.17 51.60
N LYS A 40 -90.13 -40.98 52.76
CA LYS A 40 -90.14 -39.69 53.45
C LYS A 40 -88.78 -39.41 54.07
N GLN A 41 -88.16 -40.41 54.69
CA GLN A 41 -86.81 -40.30 55.24
C GLN A 41 -85.76 -40.09 54.14
N LEU A 42 -85.86 -40.80 53.02
CA LEU A 42 -84.96 -40.62 51.88
C LEU A 42 -85.11 -39.24 51.22
N HIS A 43 -86.34 -38.73 51.10
CA HIS A 43 -86.60 -37.38 50.61
C HIS A 43 -86.03 -36.33 51.57
N ALA A 44 -86.21 -36.50 52.88
CA ALA A 44 -85.62 -35.62 53.90
C ALA A 44 -84.08 -35.59 53.79
N LEU A 45 -83.42 -36.76 53.68
CA LEU A 45 -81.98 -36.87 53.48
C LEU A 45 -81.52 -36.22 52.18
N THR A 46 -82.29 -36.37 51.09
CA THR A 46 -81.97 -35.75 49.80
C THR A 46 -82.09 -34.22 49.86
N GLU A 47 -83.13 -33.70 50.51
CA GLU A 47 -83.30 -32.26 50.73
C GLU A 47 -82.22 -31.69 51.66
N GLU A 48 -81.82 -32.43 52.69
CA GLU A 48 -80.66 -32.06 53.53
C GLU A 48 -79.36 -32.02 52.72
N LYS A 49 -79.11 -33.01 51.85
CA LYS A 49 -77.94 -33.01 50.95
C LYS A 49 -78.01 -31.88 49.92
N LYS A 50 -79.19 -31.54 49.39
CA LYS A 50 -79.38 -30.37 48.51
C LYS A 50 -79.07 -29.07 49.25
N LYS A 51 -79.58 -28.89 50.48
CA LYS A 51 -79.26 -27.74 51.34
C LYS A 51 -77.77 -27.65 51.67
N ALA A 52 -77.14 -28.78 51.97
CA ALA A 52 -75.69 -28.85 52.21
C ALA A 52 -74.88 -28.49 50.95
N SER A 53 -75.28 -28.99 49.78
CA SER A 53 -74.66 -28.65 48.49
C SER A 53 -74.82 -27.17 48.16
N ALA A 54 -76.01 -26.60 48.36
CA ALA A 54 -76.24 -25.15 48.18
C ALA A 54 -75.38 -24.30 49.13
N ASN A 55 -75.20 -24.73 50.38
CA ASN A 55 -74.30 -24.08 51.34
C ASN A 55 -72.83 -24.16 50.89
N ILE A 56 -72.38 -25.31 50.38
CA ILE A 56 -71.04 -25.46 49.79
C ILE A 56 -70.86 -24.53 48.58
N GLN A 57 -71.84 -24.46 47.67
CA GLN A 57 -71.79 -23.53 46.53
C GLN A 57 -71.73 -22.07 46.96
N LEU A 58 -72.48 -21.67 48.00
CA LEU A 58 -72.40 -20.32 48.57
C LEU A 58 -71.01 -20.04 49.16
N LYS A 59 -70.41 -21.01 49.86
CA LYS A 59 -69.04 -20.89 50.38
C LYS A 59 -68.01 -20.76 49.25
N VAL A 60 -68.13 -21.55 48.18
CA VAL A 60 -67.26 -21.45 46.99
C VAL A 60 -67.37 -20.06 46.37
N LYS A 61 -68.59 -19.55 46.13
CA LYS A 61 -68.80 -18.19 45.60
C LYS A 61 -68.19 -17.12 46.48
N ARG A 62 -68.28 -17.23 47.82
CA ARG A 62 -67.64 -16.30 48.76
C ARG A 62 -66.12 -16.37 48.66
N VAL A 63 -65.53 -17.56 48.63
CA VAL A 63 -64.07 -17.74 48.50
C VAL A 63 -63.57 -17.18 47.16
N GLU A 64 -64.31 -17.39 46.07
CA GLU A 64 -64.01 -16.80 44.77
C GLU A 64 -64.06 -15.26 44.80
N GLN A 65 -65.06 -14.68 45.46
CA GLN A 65 -65.18 -13.23 45.61
C GLN A 65 -64.04 -12.64 46.46
N VAL A 66 -63.68 -13.30 47.57
CA VAL A 66 -62.52 -12.91 48.40
C VAL A 66 -61.22 -13.05 47.61
N SER A 67 -61.06 -14.11 46.81
CA SER A 67 -59.90 -14.29 45.93
C SER A 67 -59.80 -13.17 44.88
N LYS A 68 -60.91 -12.79 44.25
CA LYS A 68 -60.97 -11.68 43.27
C LYS A 68 -60.62 -10.33 43.91
N THR A 69 -61.22 -10.03 45.06
CA THR A 69 -60.96 -8.77 45.78
C THR A 69 -59.52 -8.69 46.29
N ASN A 70 -58.95 -9.78 46.80
CA ASN A 70 -57.54 -9.82 47.19
C ASN A 70 -56.60 -9.60 46.01
N LYS A 71 -56.86 -10.21 44.84
CA LYS A 71 -56.08 -9.98 43.61
C LYS A 71 -56.14 -8.51 43.19
N GLU A 72 -57.32 -7.92 43.22
CA GLU A 72 -57.52 -6.51 42.89
C GLU A 72 -56.77 -5.58 43.86
N GLN A 73 -56.85 -5.84 45.16
CA GLN A 73 -56.11 -5.07 46.16
C GLN A 73 -54.59 -5.20 45.99
N MET A 74 -54.09 -6.38 45.60
CA MET A 74 -52.67 -6.57 45.29
C MET A 74 -52.24 -5.76 44.07
N LEU A 75 -53.04 -5.76 42.99
CA LEU A 75 -52.77 -4.96 41.79
C LEU A 75 -52.78 -3.46 42.10
N LEU A 76 -53.77 -2.97 42.84
CA LEU A 76 -53.85 -1.56 43.24
C LEU A 76 -52.65 -1.14 44.09
N LYS A 77 -52.17 -2.00 45.00
CA LYS A 77 -50.95 -1.72 45.77
C LYS A 77 -49.72 -1.60 44.87
N GLN A 78 -49.60 -2.45 43.84
CA GLN A 78 -48.52 -2.36 42.87
C GLN A 78 -48.58 -1.04 42.07
N HIS A 79 -49.76 -0.66 41.58
CA HIS A 79 -49.92 0.62 40.87
C HIS A 79 -49.62 1.83 41.75
N HIS A 80 -50.09 1.84 43.01
CA HIS A 80 -49.77 2.92 43.95
C HIS A 80 -48.27 3.05 44.19
N GLN A 81 -47.55 1.92 44.33
CA GLN A 81 -46.11 1.95 44.51
C GLN A 81 -45.40 2.55 43.28
N ILE A 82 -45.83 2.18 42.08
CA ILE A 82 -45.27 2.70 40.82
C ILE A 82 -45.53 4.20 40.71
N TRP A 83 -46.77 4.64 40.94
CA TRP A 83 -47.12 6.05 40.92
C TRP A 83 -46.35 6.87 41.96
N TRP A 84 -46.11 6.32 43.14
CA TRP A 84 -45.32 7.02 44.15
C TRP A 84 -43.86 7.19 43.73
N GLN A 85 -43.26 6.16 43.12
CA GLN A 85 -41.91 6.23 42.55
C GLN A 85 -41.83 7.22 41.38
N GLU A 86 -42.82 7.20 40.49
CA GLU A 86 -42.91 8.12 39.37
C GLU A 86 -43.11 9.56 39.79
N HIS A 87 -44.00 9.81 40.76
CA HIS A 87 -44.19 11.14 41.33
C HIS A 87 -42.87 11.67 41.90
N LYS A 88 -42.13 10.84 42.64
CA LYS A 88 -40.80 11.21 43.14
C LYS A 88 -39.84 11.54 41.99
N ARG A 89 -39.73 10.68 40.98
CA ARG A 89 -38.88 10.90 39.80
C ARG A 89 -39.23 12.19 39.06
N LEU A 90 -40.52 12.41 38.81
CA LEU A 90 -41.00 13.61 38.10
C LEU A 90 -40.78 14.87 38.93
N SER A 91 -40.94 14.81 40.25
CA SER A 91 -40.64 15.94 41.14
C SER A 91 -39.15 16.28 41.12
N GLU A 92 -38.27 15.28 41.18
CA GLU A 92 -36.81 15.46 41.09
C GLU A 92 -36.41 16.04 39.72
N ASN A 93 -36.96 15.48 38.64
CA ASN A 93 -36.72 15.99 37.28
C ASN A 93 -37.23 17.42 37.10
N ARG A 94 -38.40 17.75 37.65
CA ARG A 94 -38.93 19.12 37.63
C ARG A 94 -37.97 20.07 38.31
N HIS A 95 -37.56 19.77 39.55
CA HIS A 95 -36.62 20.61 40.28
C HIS A 95 -35.28 20.77 39.56
N LYS A 96 -34.80 19.71 38.91
CA LYS A 96 -33.58 19.77 38.11
C LYS A 96 -33.73 20.70 36.91
N VAL A 97 -34.81 20.56 36.14
CA VAL A 97 -35.07 21.40 34.96
C VAL A 97 -35.35 22.86 35.35
N GLU A 98 -36.09 23.09 36.43
CA GLU A 98 -36.31 24.43 37.00
C GLU A 98 -34.98 25.08 37.40
N ALA A 99 -34.07 24.33 38.03
CA ALA A 99 -32.74 24.82 38.35
C ALA A 99 -31.91 25.10 37.09
N GLU A 100 -31.95 24.24 36.08
CA GLU A 100 -31.25 24.45 34.80
C GLU A 100 -31.78 25.71 34.06
N ILE A 101 -33.09 25.90 34.02
CA ILE A 101 -33.72 27.12 33.47
C ILE A 101 -33.27 28.35 34.25
N GLN A 102 -33.29 28.28 35.59
CA GLN A 102 -32.85 29.39 36.41
C GLN A 102 -31.37 29.73 36.17
N THR A 103 -30.49 28.72 36.11
CA THR A 103 -29.07 28.94 35.80
C THR A 103 -28.88 29.55 34.42
N PHE A 104 -29.62 29.10 33.40
CA PHE A 104 -29.55 29.66 32.06
C PHE A 104 -30.01 31.12 32.02
N LEU A 105 -31.07 31.45 32.75
CA LEU A 105 -31.58 32.80 32.90
C LEU A 105 -30.61 33.70 33.67
N ASP A 106 -29.95 33.19 34.71
CA ASP A 106 -28.98 33.92 35.52
C ASP A 106 -27.67 34.19 34.71
N GLU A 107 -27.15 33.19 34.00
CA GLU A 107 -25.90 33.25 33.22
C GLU A 107 -26.02 34.10 31.95
N GLY A 108 -27.17 34.06 31.26
CA GLY A 108 -27.39 34.77 29.99
C GLY A 108 -27.83 36.23 30.13
N SER A 109 -27.99 36.74 31.35
CA SER A 109 -28.63 38.03 31.67
C SER A 109 -27.88 39.29 31.18
N LEU A 110 -26.66 39.17 30.64
CA LEU A 110 -25.81 40.33 30.31
C LEU A 110 -25.57 40.60 28.82
N GLU A 111 -25.88 39.66 27.91
CA GLU A 111 -25.46 39.79 26.49
C GLU A 111 -26.58 39.64 25.44
N CYS A 112 -27.79 39.17 25.80
CA CYS A 112 -28.86 38.90 24.83
C CYS A 112 -30.18 39.62 25.18
N GLU A 113 -30.63 40.53 24.31
CA GLU A 113 -31.90 41.28 24.43
C GLU A 113 -33.13 40.37 24.58
N PHE A 114 -33.14 39.22 23.90
CA PHE A 114 -34.18 38.20 24.03
C PHE A 114 -34.29 37.63 25.46
N LEU A 115 -33.17 37.46 26.18
CA LEU A 115 -33.19 36.89 27.53
C LEU A 115 -33.70 37.89 28.56
N LEU A 116 -33.53 39.19 28.32
CA LEU A 116 -34.12 40.26 29.13
C LEU A 116 -35.65 40.26 29.01
N ASP A 117 -36.19 40.17 27.79
CA ASP A 117 -37.63 40.05 27.56
C ASP A 117 -38.22 38.81 28.25
N MET A 118 -37.50 37.69 28.22
CA MET A 118 -37.90 36.46 28.92
C MET A 118 -37.91 36.63 30.44
N TRP A 119 -36.92 37.33 31.01
CA TRP A 119 -36.89 37.66 32.45
C TRP A 119 -38.08 38.50 32.88
N ASP A 120 -38.39 39.54 32.10
CA ASP A 120 -39.54 40.41 32.35
C ASP A 120 -40.85 39.64 32.27
N LEU A 121 -41.00 38.71 31.31
CA LEU A 121 -42.16 37.83 31.21
C LEU A 121 -42.26 36.89 32.41
N VAL A 122 -41.17 36.26 32.85
CA VAL A 122 -41.15 35.39 34.04
C VAL A 122 -41.57 36.18 35.29
N HIS A 123 -41.08 37.40 35.45
CA HIS A 123 -41.45 38.27 36.59
C HIS A 123 -42.93 38.65 36.56
N LYS A 124 -43.44 39.03 35.39
CA LYS A 124 -44.86 39.34 35.19
C LYS A 124 -45.74 38.14 35.53
N LEU A 125 -45.42 36.96 34.99
CA LEU A 125 -46.17 35.73 35.23
C LEU A 125 -46.12 35.28 36.71
N SER A 126 -44.98 35.45 37.38
CA SER A 126 -44.88 35.16 38.82
C SER A 126 -45.78 36.09 39.63
N LYS A 127 -45.74 37.39 39.34
CA LYS A 127 -46.59 38.37 40.02
C LYS A 127 -48.08 38.13 39.75
N GLU A 128 -48.45 37.83 38.51
CA GLU A 128 -49.82 37.46 38.14
C GLU A 128 -50.27 36.21 38.89
N ARG A 129 -49.42 35.17 38.97
CA ARG A 129 -49.69 33.96 39.75
C ARG A 129 -49.91 34.25 41.23
N ASP A 130 -49.06 35.07 41.85
CA ASP A 130 -49.19 35.42 43.27
C ASP A 130 -50.50 36.19 43.51
N THR A 131 -50.82 37.17 42.65
CA THR A 131 -52.09 37.90 42.74
C THR A 131 -53.30 37.00 42.54
N TYR A 132 -53.24 36.06 41.60
CA TYR A 132 -54.28 35.09 41.34
C TYR A 132 -54.48 34.14 42.54
N GLN A 133 -53.39 33.67 43.14
CA GLN A 133 -53.41 32.84 44.33
C GLN A 133 -54.05 33.59 45.50
N THR A 134 -53.63 34.83 45.77
CA THR A 134 -54.25 35.67 46.80
C THR A 134 -55.74 35.88 46.55
N ASN A 135 -56.15 36.19 45.32
CA ASN A 135 -57.55 36.48 45.00
C ASN A 135 -58.47 35.25 45.01
N THR A 136 -57.93 34.05 44.76
CA THR A 136 -58.73 32.82 44.59
C THR A 136 -58.62 31.89 45.79
N VAL A 137 -57.42 31.73 46.35
CA VAL A 137 -57.13 30.75 47.40
C VAL A 137 -57.43 31.33 48.78
N ASP A 138 -57.04 32.58 49.04
CA ASP A 138 -57.23 33.20 50.36
C ASP A 138 -58.71 33.30 50.78
N PRO A 139 -59.68 33.64 49.91
CA PRO A 139 -61.09 33.63 50.30
C PRO A 139 -61.61 32.25 50.72
N ILE A 140 -61.12 31.17 50.09
CA ILE A 140 -61.47 29.79 50.47
C ILE A 140 -60.86 29.45 51.83
N TRP A 141 -59.60 29.81 52.05
CA TRP A 141 -58.93 29.56 53.33
C TRP A 141 -59.54 30.38 54.46
N GLN A 142 -59.83 31.66 54.24
CA GLN A 142 -60.55 32.51 55.17
C GLN A 142 -61.91 31.93 55.51
N LEU A 143 -62.70 31.51 54.50
CA LEU A 143 -63.98 30.83 54.74
C LEU A 143 -63.80 29.55 55.57
N ARG A 144 -62.78 28.74 55.28
CA ARG A 144 -62.49 27.51 56.02
C ARG A 144 -62.13 27.80 57.47
N GLU A 145 -61.26 28.77 57.73
CA GLU A 145 -60.83 29.13 59.08
C GLU A 145 -61.97 29.81 59.85
N ASP A 146 -62.76 30.68 59.22
CA ASP A 146 -63.97 31.27 59.79
C ASP A 146 -64.97 30.18 60.22
N LEU A 147 -65.19 29.18 59.37
CA LEU A 147 -66.08 28.06 59.68
C LEU A 147 -65.54 27.21 60.83
N LYS A 148 -64.23 26.92 60.87
CA LYS A 148 -63.59 26.22 62.00
C LYS A 148 -63.68 27.02 63.30
N TYR A 149 -63.43 28.32 63.24
CA TYR A 149 -63.51 29.22 64.39
C TYR A 149 -64.94 29.22 64.97
N ARG A 150 -65.94 29.43 64.11
CA ARG A 150 -67.37 29.37 64.49
C ARG A 150 -67.76 28.01 65.07
N LEU A 151 -67.26 26.90 64.51
CA LEU A 151 -67.48 25.56 65.06
C LEU A 151 -66.85 25.39 66.44
N SER A 152 -65.63 25.90 66.64
CA SER A 152 -64.95 25.84 67.93
C SER A 152 -65.61 26.73 69.00
N GLU A 153 -66.09 27.92 68.63
CA GLU A 153 -66.90 28.79 69.50
C GLU A 153 -68.17 28.06 69.94
N MET A 154 -68.92 27.46 69.01
CA MET A 154 -70.13 26.69 69.33
C MET A 154 -69.87 25.52 70.29
N GLN A 155 -68.73 24.84 70.16
CA GLN A 155 -68.33 23.76 71.08
C GLN A 155 -67.94 24.30 72.47
N CYS A 156 -67.31 25.48 72.56
CA CYS A 156 -66.98 26.14 73.83
C CYS A 156 -68.22 26.63 74.59
N TYR A 157 -69.17 27.28 73.90
CA TYR A 157 -70.42 27.76 74.50
C TYR A 157 -71.34 26.61 74.96
N SER A 158 -71.28 25.45 74.30
CA SER A 158 -72.00 24.25 74.76
C SER A 158 -71.46 23.69 76.09
N SER A 159 -70.23 24.04 76.47
CA SER A 159 -69.60 23.61 77.73
C SER A 159 -69.80 24.60 78.89
N GLN A 160 -70.12 25.87 78.60
CA GLN A 160 -70.42 26.91 79.60
C GLN A 160 -71.92 27.20 79.65
N LYS A 161 -72.63 26.63 80.64
CA LYS A 161 -74.03 26.96 80.94
C LYS A 161 -74.17 28.37 81.56
N SER A 162 -73.95 29.42 80.78
CA SER A 162 -74.46 30.75 81.10
C SER A 162 -74.66 31.53 79.80
N CYS A 163 -75.92 31.83 79.53
CA CYS A 163 -76.43 32.46 78.34
C CYS A 163 -75.89 33.89 78.16
N MET A 164 -75.26 34.14 77.01
CA MET A 164 -75.42 35.39 76.28
C MET A 164 -75.84 35.02 74.86
N GLU A 165 -76.81 35.75 74.32
CA GLU A 165 -77.41 35.54 73.00
C GLU A 165 -76.37 35.70 71.88
N TYR A 166 -75.69 34.60 71.55
CA TYR A 166 -74.98 34.52 70.28
C TYR A 166 -76.04 34.19 69.22
N GLU A 167 -76.51 35.20 68.49
CA GLU A 167 -77.34 35.01 67.29
C GLU A 167 -76.49 34.34 66.20
N PHE A 168 -76.26 33.04 66.33
CA PHE A 168 -75.80 32.24 65.21
C PHE A 168 -76.93 32.22 64.19
N ILE A 169 -76.73 32.88 63.05
CA ILE A 169 -77.70 32.92 61.95
C ILE A 169 -77.17 31.99 60.85
N PRO A 170 -77.62 30.72 60.79
CA PRO A 170 -77.15 29.74 59.81
C PRO A 170 -77.33 30.21 58.36
N ILE A 171 -78.36 31.03 58.12
CA ILE A 171 -78.71 31.57 56.80
C ILE A 171 -77.57 32.45 56.27
N LYS A 172 -77.03 33.37 57.09
CA LYS A 172 -75.91 34.24 56.68
C LYS A 172 -74.63 33.47 56.39
N VAL A 173 -74.40 32.36 57.11
CA VAL A 173 -73.24 31.48 56.87
C VAL A 173 -73.38 30.72 55.56
N LEU A 174 -74.58 30.22 55.25
CA LEU A 174 -74.87 29.55 53.97
C LEU A 174 -74.75 30.54 52.81
N GLU A 175 -75.27 31.76 52.95
CA GLU A 175 -75.11 32.83 51.96
C GLU A 175 -73.62 33.16 51.71
N GLN A 176 -72.80 33.23 52.75
CA GLN A 176 -71.35 33.44 52.62
C GLN A 176 -70.66 32.27 51.88
N VAL A 177 -71.04 31.03 52.19
CA VAL A 177 -70.50 29.83 51.52
C VAL A 177 -70.91 29.80 50.05
N ASP A 178 -72.18 30.07 49.74
CA ASP A 178 -72.67 30.04 48.37
C ASP A 178 -72.13 31.20 47.55
N PHE A 179 -71.92 32.37 48.15
CA PHE A 179 -71.20 33.49 47.51
C PHE A 179 -69.78 33.09 47.08
N VAL A 180 -69.00 32.47 47.97
CA VAL A 180 -67.63 32.02 47.65
C VAL A 180 -67.66 30.90 46.60
N LYS A 181 -68.64 29.98 46.64
CA LYS A 181 -68.78 28.95 45.61
C LYS A 181 -69.07 29.54 44.23
N GLU A 182 -70.00 30.49 44.13
CA GLU A 182 -70.31 31.14 42.85
C GLU A 182 -69.12 31.95 42.35
N GLN A 183 -68.41 32.67 43.23
CA GLN A 183 -67.16 33.36 42.89
C GLN A 183 -66.13 32.38 42.28
N GLN A 184 -65.90 31.24 42.94
CA GLN A 184 -64.98 30.21 42.44
C GLN A 184 -65.42 29.60 41.13
N LYS A 185 -66.73 29.36 40.96
CA LYS A 185 -67.29 28.85 39.72
C LYS A 185 -67.09 29.82 38.57
N THR A 186 -67.33 31.12 38.78
CA THR A 186 -67.07 32.15 37.77
C THR A 186 -65.59 32.21 37.40
N ILE A 187 -64.68 32.14 38.39
CA ILE A 187 -63.24 32.10 38.14
C ILE A 187 -62.85 30.86 37.32
N LEU A 188 -63.37 29.68 37.66
CA LEU A 188 -63.10 28.43 36.91
C LEU A 188 -63.64 28.49 35.47
N GLU A 189 -64.80 29.11 35.26
CA GLU A 189 -65.37 29.31 33.93
C GLU A 189 -64.49 30.26 33.09
N LEU A 190 -64.03 31.37 33.66
CA LEU A 190 -63.09 32.29 33.02
C LEU A 190 -61.77 31.61 32.69
N LEU A 191 -61.18 30.89 33.63
CA LEU A 191 -59.94 30.14 33.40
C LEU A 191 -60.09 29.08 32.32
N ASN A 192 -61.22 28.39 32.25
CA ASN A 192 -61.47 27.43 31.18
C ASN A 192 -61.54 28.13 29.81
N GLN A 193 -62.13 29.32 29.74
CA GLN A 193 -62.17 30.11 28.50
C GLN A 193 -60.75 30.57 28.10
N GLU A 194 -59.97 31.10 29.05
CA GLU A 194 -58.58 31.50 28.81
C GLU A 194 -57.72 30.31 28.37
N LYS A 195 -57.86 29.16 29.05
CA LYS A 195 -57.19 27.92 28.67
C LYS A 195 -57.53 27.53 27.23
N LEU A 196 -58.81 27.53 26.85
CA LEU A 196 -59.23 27.17 25.49
C LEU A 196 -58.68 28.16 24.44
N ALA A 197 -58.65 29.46 24.75
CA ALA A 197 -58.06 30.47 23.88
C ALA A 197 -56.55 30.24 23.69
N LEU A 198 -55.82 30.00 24.79
CA LEU A 198 -54.38 29.69 24.74
C LEU A 198 -54.09 28.38 24.00
N GLU A 199 -54.93 27.35 24.17
CA GLU A 199 -54.80 26.09 23.43
C GLU A 199 -54.99 26.32 21.91
N GLN A 200 -55.92 27.18 21.51
CA GLN A 200 -56.10 27.57 20.11
C GLN A 200 -54.89 28.35 19.56
N GLU A 201 -54.41 29.36 20.30
CA GLU A 201 -53.21 30.12 19.92
C GLU A 201 -51.97 29.22 19.79
N LEU A 202 -51.82 28.26 20.70
CA LEU A 202 -50.73 27.31 20.67
C LEU A 202 -50.82 26.39 19.45
N GLU A 203 -52.01 25.94 19.08
CA GLU A 203 -52.20 25.09 17.89
C GLU A 203 -51.90 25.86 16.60
N ASP A 204 -52.33 27.12 16.51
CA ASP A 204 -51.97 28.01 15.41
C ASP A 204 -50.46 28.21 15.31
N CYS A 205 -49.78 28.33 16.45
CA CYS A 205 -48.32 28.41 16.50
C CYS A 205 -47.66 27.10 16.06
N LYS A 206 -48.15 25.94 16.49
CA LYS A 206 -47.64 24.63 16.05
C LYS A 206 -47.76 24.46 14.54
N ALA A 207 -48.89 24.84 13.95
CA ALA A 207 -49.08 24.80 12.50
C ALA A 207 -48.05 25.66 11.77
N LYS A 208 -47.80 26.89 12.24
CA LYS A 208 -46.77 27.78 11.70
C LYS A 208 -45.37 27.18 11.82
N VAL A 209 -45.00 26.64 12.99
CA VAL A 209 -43.68 26.03 13.24
C VAL A 209 -43.46 24.79 12.37
N LEU A 210 -44.48 23.96 12.17
CA LEU A 210 -44.38 22.77 11.32
C LEU A 210 -44.12 23.13 9.86
N ILE A 211 -44.80 24.14 9.32
CA ILE A 211 -44.61 24.65 7.96
C ILE A 211 -43.19 25.19 7.79
N TYR A 212 -42.76 26.09 8.67
CA TYR A 212 -41.39 26.64 8.65
C TYR A 212 -40.33 25.55 8.77
N SER A 213 -40.52 24.58 9.67
CA SER A 213 -39.56 23.49 9.85
C SER A 213 -39.43 22.57 8.63
N PHE A 214 -40.47 22.43 7.80
CA PHE A 214 -40.45 21.60 6.60
C PHE A 214 -39.74 22.30 5.44
N GLU A 215 -40.00 23.60 5.25
CA GLU A 215 -39.33 24.44 4.27
C GLU A 215 -37.84 24.58 4.58
N GLU A 216 -37.49 24.83 5.84
CA GLU A 216 -36.10 24.97 6.29
C GLU A 216 -35.33 23.65 6.17
N LYS A 217 -35.95 22.51 6.52
CA LYS A 217 -35.33 21.18 6.34
C LYS A 217 -35.04 20.88 4.86
N THR A 218 -35.94 21.26 3.96
CA THR A 218 -35.78 20.98 2.52
C THR A 218 -34.60 21.78 1.95
N GLY A 219 -34.46 23.04 2.35
CA GLY A 219 -33.32 23.90 2.00
C GLY A 219 -32.00 23.39 2.56
N LEU A 220 -31.95 23.08 3.86
CA LEU A 220 -30.72 22.68 4.56
C LEU A 220 -30.10 21.37 4.07
N PHE A 221 -30.88 20.46 3.50
CA PHE A 221 -30.36 19.20 2.94
C PHE A 221 -29.65 19.41 1.59
N HIS A 222 -30.19 20.27 0.72
CA HIS A 222 -29.66 20.51 -0.62
C HIS A 222 -28.70 21.70 -0.69
N GLU A 223 -28.60 22.47 0.39
CA GLU A 223 -27.69 23.60 0.48
C GLU A 223 -26.23 23.12 0.43
N VAL A 224 -25.59 23.44 -0.69
CA VAL A 224 -24.18 23.16 -0.92
C VAL A 224 -23.37 23.89 0.14
N PRO A 225 -22.57 23.18 0.95
CA PRO A 225 -21.70 23.77 1.94
C PRO A 225 -20.87 24.91 1.33
N ILE A 226 -20.88 26.08 1.96
CA ILE A 226 -20.14 27.28 1.52
C ILE A 226 -18.67 26.94 1.28
N GLN A 227 -18.13 26.01 2.04
CA GLN A 227 -16.80 25.45 1.83
C GLN A 227 -16.66 24.95 0.38
N LEU A 228 -17.51 24.06 -0.14
CA LEU A 228 -17.37 23.58 -1.53
C LEU A 228 -17.51 24.68 -2.59
N LEU A 229 -18.29 25.73 -2.33
CA LEU A 229 -18.50 26.83 -3.28
C LEU A 229 -17.28 27.75 -3.37
N ALA A 230 -16.71 28.12 -2.22
CA ALA A 230 -15.59 29.06 -2.10
C ALA A 230 -14.26 28.52 -2.66
N TRP A 231 -14.18 27.25 -3.04
CA TRP A 231 -12.89 26.62 -3.38
C TRP A 231 -12.52 26.82 -4.85
N GLU A 232 -11.28 27.25 -5.07
CA GLU A 232 -10.66 27.37 -6.39
C GLU A 232 -10.01 26.03 -6.76
N CYS A 233 -10.58 25.35 -7.77
CA CYS A 233 -10.03 24.11 -8.31
C CYS A 233 -9.48 24.39 -9.73
N PRO A 234 -8.23 24.02 -10.05
CA PRO A 234 -7.65 24.23 -11.37
C PRO A 234 -8.33 23.38 -12.46
N TYR A 235 -9.09 22.35 -12.08
CA TYR A 235 -9.85 21.49 -12.98
C TYR A 235 -11.37 21.70 -12.76
N PRO A 236 -12.06 22.47 -13.63
CA PRO A 236 -13.49 22.74 -13.51
C PRO A 236 -14.36 21.48 -13.55
N ASP A 237 -13.98 20.49 -14.37
CA ASP A 237 -14.71 19.22 -14.51
C ASP A 237 -14.69 18.39 -13.22
N LEU A 238 -13.58 18.46 -12.47
CA LEU A 238 -13.50 17.82 -11.16
C LEU A 238 -14.41 18.52 -10.15
N LYS A 239 -14.44 19.86 -10.15
CA LYS A 239 -15.31 20.64 -9.27
C LYS A 239 -16.79 20.33 -9.54
N SER A 240 -17.21 20.31 -10.81
CA SER A 240 -18.59 19.97 -11.19
C SER A 240 -18.94 18.53 -10.86
N SER A 241 -18.01 17.58 -11.05
CA SER A 241 -18.20 16.18 -10.64
C SER A 241 -18.42 16.04 -9.14
N ILE A 242 -17.61 16.70 -8.30
CA ILE A 242 -17.77 16.68 -6.83
C ILE A 242 -19.12 17.26 -6.41
N LEU A 243 -19.54 18.38 -7.02
CA LEU A 243 -20.85 18.99 -6.73
C LEU A 243 -22.02 18.07 -7.14
N ASN A 244 -21.93 17.44 -8.30
CA ASN A 244 -22.95 16.50 -8.75
C ASN A 244 -23.03 15.27 -7.84
N GLU A 245 -21.89 14.74 -7.38
CA GLU A 245 -21.88 13.65 -6.40
C GLU A 245 -22.43 14.08 -5.05
N PHE A 246 -22.20 15.32 -4.62
CA PHE A 246 -22.85 15.86 -3.42
C PHE A 246 -24.36 15.92 -3.56
N HIS A 247 -24.88 16.42 -4.69
CA HIS A 247 -26.32 16.50 -4.93
C HIS A 247 -26.97 15.13 -4.96
N LYS A 248 -26.41 14.16 -5.71
CA LYS A 248 -26.91 12.78 -5.70
C LYS A 248 -26.92 12.18 -4.30
N PHE A 249 -25.84 12.40 -3.55
CA PHE A 249 -25.72 11.93 -2.18
C PHE A 249 -26.77 12.56 -1.25
N ALA A 250 -27.04 13.86 -1.39
CA ALA A 250 -28.10 14.55 -0.66
C ALA A 250 -29.50 14.01 -1.03
N ASP A 251 -29.77 13.85 -2.32
CA ASP A 251 -31.04 13.37 -2.86
C ASP A 251 -31.37 11.94 -2.37
N GLU A 252 -30.36 11.06 -2.27
CA GLU A 252 -30.52 9.71 -1.74
C GLU A 252 -30.97 9.70 -0.27
N TYR A 253 -30.35 10.54 0.56
CA TYR A 253 -30.72 10.66 1.98
C TYR A 253 -32.08 11.32 2.13
N TRP A 254 -32.36 12.34 1.33
CA TRP A 254 -33.63 13.04 1.33
C TRP A 254 -34.78 12.12 0.92
N SER A 255 -34.61 11.32 -0.13
CA SER A 255 -35.61 10.36 -0.59
C SER A 255 -35.93 9.31 0.48
N LYS A 256 -34.90 8.78 1.15
CA LYS A 256 -35.08 7.85 2.28
C LYS A 256 -35.79 8.51 3.46
N LEU A 257 -35.48 9.77 3.74
CA LEU A 257 -36.15 10.52 4.81
C LEU A 257 -37.63 10.71 4.49
N GLN A 258 -37.96 11.08 3.26
CA GLN A 258 -39.34 11.22 2.78
C GLN A 258 -40.10 9.90 2.82
N GLU A 259 -39.45 8.78 2.48
CA GLU A 259 -40.07 7.45 2.61
C GLU A 259 -40.45 7.15 4.06
N ILE A 260 -39.53 7.39 5.01
CA ILE A 260 -39.81 7.18 6.44
C ILE A 260 -40.90 8.15 6.93
N ASP A 261 -40.90 9.41 6.48
CA ASP A 261 -41.95 10.38 6.81
C ASP A 261 -43.32 9.95 6.29
N GLN A 262 -43.37 9.37 5.08
CA GLN A 262 -44.60 8.80 4.54
C GLN A 262 -45.05 7.58 5.36
N GLN A 263 -44.13 6.68 5.73
CA GLN A 263 -44.42 5.55 6.61
C GLN A 263 -44.97 6.02 7.96
N LEU A 264 -44.36 7.05 8.58
CA LEU A 264 -44.82 7.64 9.83
C LEU A 264 -46.23 8.23 9.71
N LYS A 265 -46.52 8.95 8.62
CA LYS A 265 -47.87 9.49 8.33
C LYS A 265 -48.91 8.39 8.12
N VAL A 266 -48.53 7.29 7.46
CA VAL A 266 -49.41 6.15 7.24
C VAL A 266 -49.72 5.46 8.58
N ILE A 267 -48.70 5.18 9.39
CA ILE A 267 -48.88 4.57 10.72
C ILE A 267 -49.72 5.48 11.61
N SER A 268 -49.46 6.80 11.61
CA SER A 268 -50.20 7.75 12.44
C SER A 268 -51.68 7.84 12.07
N ARG A 269 -52.01 7.84 10.77
CA ARG A 269 -53.39 7.82 10.27
C ARG A 269 -54.10 6.50 10.60
N ASN A 270 -53.36 5.40 10.57
CA ASN A 270 -53.91 4.05 10.83
C ASN A 270 -54.17 3.77 12.31
N PHE A 271 -53.78 4.65 13.24
CA PHE A 271 -54.07 4.44 14.66
C PHE A 271 -55.57 4.42 14.95
N GLY A 272 -56.37 5.32 14.36
CA GLY A 272 -57.82 5.38 14.61
C GLY A 272 -58.19 5.72 16.06
N TRP A 273 -57.28 6.37 16.81
CA TRP A 273 -57.45 6.79 18.20
C TRP A 273 -57.59 8.31 18.27
N SER A 274 -58.33 8.81 19.27
CA SER A 274 -58.34 10.25 19.55
C SER A 274 -56.97 10.69 20.10
N GLU A 275 -56.64 11.97 19.95
CA GLU A 275 -55.41 12.53 20.51
C GLU A 275 -55.36 12.39 22.03
N GLU A 276 -56.51 12.54 22.69
CA GLU A 276 -56.67 12.33 24.13
C GLU A 276 -56.38 10.87 24.53
N ASP A 277 -56.97 9.89 23.83
CA ASP A 277 -56.73 8.46 24.10
C ASP A 277 -55.25 8.11 23.89
N HIS A 278 -54.63 8.68 22.86
CA HIS A 278 -53.22 8.49 22.55
C HIS A 278 -52.31 9.13 23.61
N TRP A 279 -52.66 10.32 24.08
CA TRP A 279 -51.94 11.00 25.16
C TRP A 279 -52.04 10.22 26.48
N VAL A 280 -53.23 9.70 26.81
CA VAL A 280 -53.42 8.81 27.97
C VAL A 280 -52.56 7.56 27.81
N TYR A 281 -52.55 6.95 26.62
CA TYR A 281 -51.73 5.76 26.34
C TYR A 281 -50.25 6.01 26.58
N GLN A 282 -49.71 7.08 25.97
CA GLN A 282 -48.30 7.45 26.10
C GLN A 282 -47.94 7.80 27.55
N THR A 283 -48.78 8.58 28.22
CA THR A 283 -48.56 9.01 29.61
C THR A 283 -48.53 7.82 30.55
N VAL A 284 -49.50 6.91 30.44
CA VAL A 284 -49.56 5.71 31.26
C VAL A 284 -48.32 4.84 31.01
N ILE A 285 -47.92 4.56 29.77
CA ILE A 285 -46.74 3.71 29.52
C ILE A 285 -45.44 4.30 30.09
N ASN A 286 -45.29 5.62 30.03
CA ASN A 286 -44.10 6.32 30.53
C ASN A 286 -44.01 6.34 32.06
N GLN A 287 -45.13 6.11 32.77
CA GLN A 287 -45.16 5.93 34.22
C GLN A 287 -44.67 4.55 34.66
N TYR A 288 -44.52 3.57 33.76
CA TYR A 288 -44.08 2.23 34.14
C TYR A 288 -42.63 2.03 33.72
N PRO A 289 -41.67 1.92 34.66
CA PRO A 289 -40.25 1.69 34.37
C PRO A 289 -40.02 0.42 33.53
N SER A 290 -38.99 0.43 32.68
CA SER A 290 -38.59 -0.72 31.85
C SER A 290 -38.22 -1.96 32.67
N ASP A 291 -37.68 -1.75 33.87
CA ASP A 291 -37.03 -2.78 34.68
C ASP A 291 -38.02 -3.59 35.52
N LEU A 292 -39.31 -3.23 35.45
CA LEU A 292 -40.38 -3.81 36.23
C LEU A 292 -40.78 -5.20 35.70
N GLN A 293 -40.83 -6.18 36.61
CA GLN A 293 -41.37 -7.50 36.28
C GLN A 293 -42.86 -7.40 35.91
N SER A 294 -43.25 -8.05 34.81
CA SER A 294 -44.63 -7.99 34.29
C SER A 294 -45.13 -6.58 33.96
N ARG A 295 -44.23 -5.64 33.61
CA ARG A 295 -44.54 -4.27 33.16
C ARG A 295 -45.73 -4.21 32.21
N ARG A 296 -45.72 -5.07 31.18
CA ARG A 296 -46.77 -5.18 30.16
C ARG A 296 -48.15 -5.48 30.74
N THR A 297 -48.22 -6.40 31.70
CA THR A 297 -49.49 -6.76 32.34
C THR A 297 -50.04 -5.59 33.16
N LEU A 298 -49.15 -4.85 33.85
CA LEU A 298 -49.53 -3.76 34.74
C LEU A 298 -49.99 -2.51 33.99
N TYR A 299 -49.23 -2.04 32.99
CA TYR A 299 -49.69 -0.87 32.25
C TYR A 299 -50.93 -1.20 31.42
N LEU A 300 -51.08 -2.42 30.87
CA LEU A 300 -52.30 -2.80 30.15
C LEU A 300 -53.51 -2.81 31.08
N ASP A 301 -53.36 -3.30 32.32
CA ASP A 301 -54.42 -3.22 33.34
C ASP A 301 -54.80 -1.75 33.62
N MET A 302 -53.83 -0.85 33.78
CA MET A 302 -54.14 0.57 33.98
C MET A 302 -54.76 1.24 32.76
N LEU A 303 -54.29 0.92 31.55
CA LEU A 303 -54.89 1.44 30.33
C LEU A 303 -56.35 1.01 30.20
N GLN A 304 -56.69 -0.22 30.58
CA GLN A 304 -58.09 -0.68 30.61
C GLN A 304 -58.95 0.07 31.63
N ARG A 305 -58.35 0.57 32.72
CA ARG A 305 -59.05 1.38 33.73
C ARG A 305 -59.25 2.83 33.28
N HIS A 306 -58.26 3.42 32.61
CA HIS A 306 -58.33 4.78 32.09
C HIS A 306 -59.12 4.89 30.78
N LEU A 307 -59.15 3.83 29.98
CA LEU A 307 -59.85 3.76 28.70
C LEU A 307 -60.89 2.62 28.71
N PRO A 308 -61.98 2.74 29.49
CA PRO A 308 -62.99 1.69 29.61
C PRO A 308 -63.74 1.43 28.30
N HIS A 309 -63.73 2.39 27.37
CA HIS A 309 -64.32 2.30 26.03
C HIS A 309 -63.47 1.51 25.03
N LYS A 310 -62.22 1.15 25.36
CA LYS A 310 -61.33 0.39 24.48
C LYS A 310 -61.19 -1.05 24.94
N SER A 311 -61.24 -1.99 24.00
CA SER A 311 -61.06 -3.40 24.33
C SER A 311 -59.58 -3.71 24.57
N ARG A 312 -59.30 -4.78 25.33
CA ARG A 312 -57.91 -5.27 25.52
C ARG A 312 -57.22 -5.58 24.18
N HIS A 313 -57.98 -6.05 23.20
CA HIS A 313 -57.46 -6.35 21.87
C HIS A 313 -56.98 -5.08 21.17
N ASP A 314 -57.77 -4.00 21.24
CA ASP A 314 -57.43 -2.71 20.64
C ASP A 314 -56.17 -2.11 21.28
N LEU A 315 -56.03 -2.21 22.61
CA LEU A 315 -54.82 -1.77 23.31
C LEU A 315 -53.56 -2.51 22.83
N VAL A 316 -53.66 -3.82 22.62
CA VAL A 316 -52.53 -4.64 22.13
C VAL A 316 -52.26 -4.41 20.64
N ALA A 317 -53.29 -4.16 19.84
CA ALA A 317 -53.12 -3.78 18.44
C ALA A 317 -52.43 -2.41 18.33
N HIS A 318 -52.83 -1.46 19.17
CA HIS A 318 -52.20 -0.15 19.26
C HIS A 318 -50.75 -0.24 19.75
N GLU A 319 -50.44 -1.09 20.73
CA GLU A 319 -49.06 -1.37 21.17
C GLU A 319 -48.16 -1.75 19.99
N LYS A 320 -48.60 -2.68 19.15
CA LYS A 320 -47.82 -3.11 17.97
C LYS A 320 -47.64 -1.98 16.96
N ALA A 321 -48.70 -1.21 16.69
CA ALA A 321 -48.62 -0.08 15.77
C ALA A 321 -47.71 1.03 16.34
N TRP A 322 -47.73 1.23 17.66
CA TRP A 322 -46.91 2.19 18.36
C TRP A 322 -45.44 1.80 18.37
N ASP A 323 -45.13 0.51 18.55
CA ASP A 323 -43.77 -0.02 18.42
C ASP A 323 -43.23 0.19 16.99
N GLN A 324 -44.06 -0.04 15.97
CA GLN A 324 -43.72 0.25 14.58
C GLN A 324 -43.47 1.74 14.34
N TYR A 325 -44.31 2.61 14.90
CA TYR A 325 -44.14 4.05 14.83
C TYR A 325 -42.85 4.50 15.52
N HIS A 326 -42.57 4.02 16.73
CA HIS A 326 -41.35 4.32 17.45
C HIS A 326 -40.11 3.84 16.70
N PHE A 327 -40.17 2.65 16.11
CA PHE A 327 -39.10 2.12 15.29
C PHE A 327 -38.83 3.00 14.07
N ALA A 328 -39.86 3.36 13.29
CA ALA A 328 -39.74 4.26 12.15
C ALA A 328 -39.21 5.66 12.57
N ARG A 329 -39.68 6.18 13.71
CA ARG A 329 -39.21 7.47 14.25
C ARG A 329 -37.75 7.41 14.68
N ASN A 330 -37.31 6.29 15.25
CA ASN A 330 -35.91 6.08 15.60
C ASN A 330 -35.04 5.92 14.34
N GLN A 331 -35.52 5.25 13.30
CA GLN A 331 -34.86 5.19 12.00
C GLN A 331 -34.72 6.58 11.38
N HIS A 332 -35.77 7.39 11.41
CA HIS A 332 -35.72 8.79 10.96
C HIS A 332 -34.63 9.59 11.70
N ARG A 333 -34.59 9.50 13.04
CA ARG A 333 -33.54 10.16 13.85
C ARG A 333 -32.13 9.66 13.50
N ALA A 334 -31.96 8.34 13.39
CA ALA A 334 -30.68 7.75 13.01
C ALA A 334 -30.24 8.19 11.61
N LEU A 335 -31.17 8.30 10.65
CA LEU A 335 -30.87 8.75 9.30
C LEU A 335 -30.39 10.21 9.27
N ILE A 336 -31.00 11.10 10.06
CA ILE A 336 -30.55 12.50 10.19
C ILE A 336 -29.15 12.57 10.80
N LEU A 337 -28.89 11.81 11.86
CA LEU A 337 -27.56 11.76 12.48
C LEU A 337 -26.51 11.22 11.51
N ASN A 338 -26.85 10.16 10.77
CA ASN A 338 -25.99 9.58 9.74
C ASN A 338 -25.75 10.56 8.59
N TRP A 339 -26.75 11.33 8.17
CA TRP A 339 -26.59 12.40 7.19
C TRP A 339 -25.57 13.44 7.67
N ALA A 340 -25.71 13.93 8.91
CA ALA A 340 -24.80 14.93 9.45
C ALA A 340 -23.35 14.42 9.50
N GLN A 341 -23.14 13.16 9.88
CA GLN A 341 -21.81 12.54 9.89
C GLN A 341 -21.26 12.32 8.48
N ALA A 342 -22.08 11.77 7.58
CA ALA A 342 -21.65 11.43 6.24
C ALA A 342 -21.44 12.68 5.37
N ARG A 343 -22.22 13.76 5.56
CA ARG A 343 -21.97 15.09 4.98
C ARG A 343 -20.60 15.63 5.39
N LYS A 344 -20.24 15.54 6.68
CA LYS A 344 -18.90 15.94 7.16
C LYS A 344 -17.79 15.10 6.52
N ALA A 345 -17.97 13.77 6.46
CA ALA A 345 -16.99 12.87 5.86
C ALA A 345 -16.83 13.11 4.34
N PHE A 346 -17.93 13.35 3.63
CA PHE A 346 -17.93 13.71 2.21
C PHE A 346 -17.15 15.01 1.99
N LEU A 347 -17.42 16.04 2.79
CA LEU A 347 -16.72 17.31 2.70
C LEU A 347 -15.22 17.15 2.89
N LEU A 348 -14.79 16.41 3.92
CA LEU A 348 -13.37 16.13 4.15
C LEU A 348 -12.74 15.42 2.95
N LYS A 349 -13.42 14.43 2.38
CA LYS A 349 -12.93 13.71 1.19
C LYS A 349 -12.83 14.61 -0.03
N ALA A 350 -13.85 15.43 -0.29
CA ALA A 350 -13.89 16.38 -1.41
C ALA A 350 -12.78 17.44 -1.30
N VAL A 351 -12.53 17.91 -0.08
CA VAL A 351 -11.42 18.81 0.24
C VAL A 351 -10.07 18.16 -0.08
N MET A 352 -9.86 16.92 0.36
CA MET A 352 -8.64 16.18 0.09
C MET A 352 -8.43 15.97 -1.41
N THR A 353 -9.46 15.57 -2.16
CA THR A 353 -9.34 15.34 -3.61
C THR A 353 -9.04 16.63 -4.38
N ILE A 354 -9.62 17.76 -3.98
CA ILE A 354 -9.29 19.06 -4.59
C ILE A 354 -7.86 19.46 -4.23
N ALA A 355 -7.42 19.29 -2.98
CA ALA A 355 -6.06 19.61 -2.57
C ALA A 355 -5.01 18.77 -3.33
N GLU A 356 -5.27 17.47 -3.52
CA GLU A 356 -4.44 16.59 -4.33
C GLU A 356 -4.39 17.04 -5.79
N ALA A 357 -5.53 17.42 -6.37
CA ALA A 357 -5.60 17.93 -7.73
C ALA A 357 -4.85 19.27 -7.88
N CYS A 358 -4.97 20.17 -6.92
CA CYS A 358 -4.20 21.42 -6.88
C CYS A 358 -2.69 21.15 -6.80
N ALA A 359 -2.26 20.22 -5.95
CA ALA A 359 -0.85 19.82 -5.85
C ALA A 359 -0.35 19.22 -7.18
N ALA A 360 -1.12 18.33 -7.79
CA ALA A 360 -0.80 17.75 -9.11
C ALA A 360 -0.66 18.85 -10.17
N HIS A 361 -1.60 19.78 -10.24
CA HIS A 361 -1.55 20.91 -11.18
C HIS A 361 -0.28 21.75 -11.01
N VAL A 362 0.06 22.10 -9.76
CA VAL A 362 1.30 22.85 -9.47
C VAL A 362 2.54 22.08 -9.94
N THR A 363 2.59 20.76 -9.73
CA THR A 363 3.72 19.95 -10.22
C THR A 363 3.78 19.87 -11.74
N GLU A 364 2.63 19.77 -12.42
CA GLU A 364 2.56 19.79 -13.89
C GLU A 364 3.06 21.12 -14.45
N VAL A 365 2.64 22.24 -13.86
CA VAL A 365 3.11 23.58 -14.23
C VAL A 365 4.61 23.71 -14.02
N MET A 366 5.15 23.23 -12.90
CA MET A 366 6.59 23.22 -12.63
C MET A 366 7.36 22.37 -13.67
N LEU A 367 6.87 21.18 -13.99
CA LEU A 367 7.47 20.30 -15.01
C LEU A 367 7.44 20.94 -16.39
N ALA A 368 6.32 21.57 -16.78
CA ALA A 368 6.20 22.29 -18.04
C ALA A 368 7.20 23.46 -18.12
N ASN A 369 7.34 24.23 -17.03
CA ASN A 369 8.32 25.31 -16.94
C ASN A 369 9.76 24.79 -17.03
N ASN A 370 10.08 23.68 -16.36
CA ASN A 370 11.41 23.06 -16.44
C ASN A 370 11.71 22.55 -17.86
N ARG A 371 10.73 21.96 -18.55
CA ARG A 371 10.86 21.57 -19.96
C ARG A 371 11.14 22.77 -20.86
N ARG A 372 10.44 23.90 -20.66
CA ARG A 372 10.69 25.15 -21.40
C ARG A 372 12.13 25.66 -21.16
N LYS A 373 12.57 25.76 -19.90
CA LYS A 373 13.95 26.15 -19.56
C LYS A 373 14.99 25.22 -20.19
N GLN A 374 14.75 23.91 -20.17
CA GLN A 374 15.64 22.95 -20.80
C GLN A 374 15.72 23.15 -22.32
N GLN A 375 14.59 23.43 -22.98
CA GLN A 375 14.55 23.76 -24.41
C GLN A 375 15.33 25.04 -24.73
N GLU A 376 15.20 26.08 -23.90
CA GLU A 376 15.97 27.32 -24.03
C GLU A 376 17.48 27.06 -23.90
N ILE A 377 17.92 26.32 -22.87
CA ILE A 377 19.33 25.95 -22.68
C ILE A 377 19.86 25.14 -23.88
N CYS A 378 19.09 24.17 -24.37
CA CYS A 378 19.47 23.39 -25.54
C CYS A 378 19.59 24.26 -26.80
N ALA A 379 18.72 25.25 -26.98
CA ALA A 379 18.79 26.20 -28.09
C ALA A 379 20.05 27.08 -28.00
N ASP A 380 20.36 27.60 -26.81
CA ASP A 380 21.57 28.40 -26.56
C ASP A 380 22.85 27.60 -26.81
N LEU A 381 22.92 26.36 -26.29
CA LEU A 381 24.05 25.47 -26.51
C LEU A 381 24.22 25.12 -28.00
N LYS A 382 23.12 24.87 -28.70
CA LYS A 382 23.15 24.65 -30.16
C LYS A 382 23.71 25.87 -30.90
N GLY A 383 23.31 27.08 -30.49
CA GLY A 383 23.86 28.33 -31.03
C GLY A 383 25.37 28.43 -30.84
N LYS A 384 25.87 28.16 -29.62
CA LYS A 384 27.31 28.14 -29.31
C LYS A 384 28.07 27.09 -30.12
N VAL A 385 27.51 25.89 -30.27
CA VAL A 385 28.14 24.82 -31.07
C VAL A 385 28.23 25.21 -32.54
N LEU A 386 27.21 25.87 -33.10
CA LEU A 386 27.25 26.37 -34.47
C LEU A 386 28.33 27.44 -34.65
N GLN A 387 28.44 28.40 -33.72
CA GLN A 387 29.50 29.40 -33.72
C GLN A 387 30.89 28.75 -33.64
N TRP A 388 31.09 27.78 -32.74
CA TRP A 388 32.34 27.05 -32.62
C TRP A 388 32.69 26.28 -33.90
N ARG A 389 31.72 25.61 -34.54
CA ARG A 389 31.93 24.92 -35.83
C ARG A 389 32.34 25.89 -36.93
N ALA A 390 31.70 27.06 -37.01
CA ALA A 390 32.07 28.09 -37.98
C ALA A 390 33.51 28.57 -37.75
N HIS A 391 33.89 28.84 -36.49
CA HIS A 391 35.27 29.19 -36.16
C HIS A 391 36.27 28.08 -36.52
N GLN A 392 35.94 26.81 -36.24
CA GLN A 392 36.79 25.68 -36.60
C GLN A 392 36.96 25.54 -38.12
N GLU A 393 35.90 25.77 -38.88
CA GLU A 393 35.96 25.75 -40.34
C GLU A 393 36.82 26.90 -40.88
N GLU A 394 36.70 28.10 -40.31
CA GLU A 394 37.57 29.24 -40.65
C GLU A 394 39.04 28.96 -40.30
N THR A 395 39.33 28.41 -39.12
CA THR A 395 40.71 28.07 -38.75
C THR A 395 41.29 27.03 -39.70
N ALA A 396 40.52 25.99 -40.05
CA ALA A 396 40.95 24.96 -40.99
C ALA A 396 41.22 25.53 -42.40
N ARG A 397 40.39 26.49 -42.86
CA ARG A 397 40.62 27.20 -44.13
C ARG A 397 41.92 28.01 -44.10
N LEU A 398 42.20 28.71 -43.00
CA LEU A 398 43.42 29.49 -42.85
C LEU A 398 44.67 28.60 -42.77
N GLU A 399 44.60 27.48 -42.03
CA GLU A 399 45.69 26.50 -41.96
C GLU A 399 45.98 25.87 -43.33
N ALA A 400 44.95 25.48 -44.08
CA ALA A 400 45.08 24.97 -45.43
C ALA A 400 45.75 26.00 -46.38
N ALA A 401 45.37 27.28 -46.28
CA ALA A 401 45.97 28.35 -47.07
C ALA A 401 47.46 28.58 -46.70
N ILE A 402 47.82 28.50 -45.42
CA ILE A 402 49.22 28.60 -44.97
C ILE A 402 50.03 27.40 -45.46
N ALA A 403 49.48 26.18 -45.38
CA ALA A 403 50.13 24.98 -45.86
C ALA A 403 50.37 25.02 -47.38
N ALA A 404 49.39 25.49 -48.16
CA ALA A 404 49.52 25.68 -49.61
C ALA A 404 50.67 26.65 -49.94
N ARG A 405 50.73 27.81 -49.28
CA ARG A 405 51.82 28.78 -49.46
C ARG A 405 53.20 28.24 -49.07
N ARG A 406 53.27 27.38 -48.05
CA ARG A 406 54.54 26.73 -47.65
C ARG A 406 55.00 25.73 -48.71
N LYS A 407 54.07 24.93 -49.23
CA LYS A 407 54.33 23.96 -50.28
C LYS A 407 54.81 24.62 -51.58
N GLU A 408 54.17 25.72 -52.01
CA GLU A 408 54.61 26.49 -53.19
C GLU A 408 56.05 26.99 -53.03
N LYS A 409 56.42 27.52 -51.85
CA LYS A 409 57.79 27.97 -51.56
C LYS A 409 58.80 26.83 -51.53
N GLU A 410 58.40 25.64 -51.10
CA GLU A 410 59.24 24.43 -51.14
C GLU A 410 59.45 23.98 -52.59
N ASP A 411 58.39 23.93 -53.39
CA ASP A 411 58.44 23.57 -54.82
C ASP A 411 59.31 24.56 -55.63
N GLU A 412 59.24 25.86 -55.35
CA GLU A 412 60.11 26.88 -55.96
C GLU A 412 61.59 26.69 -55.60
N LYS A 413 61.89 26.41 -54.32
CA LYS A 413 63.26 26.11 -53.88
C LYS A 413 63.81 24.85 -54.53
N GLU A 414 62.99 23.82 -54.68
CA GLU A 414 63.38 22.61 -55.39
C GLU A 414 63.71 22.86 -56.86
N LYS A 415 62.94 23.72 -57.55
CA LYS A 415 63.24 24.09 -58.94
C LYS A 415 64.59 24.79 -59.06
N ILE A 416 64.85 25.76 -58.20
CA ILE A 416 66.14 26.50 -58.16
C ILE A 416 67.30 25.55 -57.86
N GLN A 417 67.10 24.55 -56.99
CA GLN A 417 68.13 23.56 -56.66
C GLN A 417 68.43 22.64 -57.86
N LYS A 418 67.40 22.16 -58.56
CA LYS A 418 67.54 21.32 -59.76
C LYS A 418 68.27 22.07 -60.90
N GLU A 419 68.02 23.36 -61.07
CA GLU A 419 68.72 24.18 -62.08
C GLU A 419 70.21 24.35 -61.75
N LYS A 420 70.58 24.58 -60.48
CA LYS A 420 71.98 24.67 -60.03
C LYS A 420 72.74 23.36 -60.22
N GLU A 421 72.11 22.22 -59.93
CA GLU A 421 72.70 20.90 -60.12
C GLU A 421 72.96 20.58 -61.60
N MET A 422 72.10 21.05 -62.51
CA MET A 422 72.31 20.89 -63.95
C MET A 422 73.53 21.67 -64.46
N ILE A 423 73.73 22.90 -63.97
CA ILE A 423 74.89 23.72 -64.32
C ILE A 423 76.19 23.05 -63.85
N GLN A 424 76.23 22.59 -62.59
CA GLN A 424 77.40 21.88 -62.04
C GLN A 424 77.75 20.60 -62.83
N ARG A 425 76.76 19.82 -63.25
CA ARG A 425 76.99 18.62 -64.06
C ARG A 425 77.53 18.91 -65.46
N THR A 426 77.26 20.09 -66.03
CA THR A 426 77.85 20.48 -67.32
C THR A 426 79.31 20.91 -67.15
N GLU A 427 79.63 21.64 -66.08
CA GLU A 427 81.00 22.07 -65.77
C GLU A 427 81.93 20.90 -65.42
N GLU A 428 81.42 19.88 -64.71
CA GLU A 428 82.17 18.66 -64.39
C GLU A 428 82.46 17.83 -65.64
N LYS A 429 81.52 17.73 -66.59
CA LYS A 429 81.73 17.04 -67.88
C LYS A 429 82.79 17.72 -68.76
N GLU A 430 82.88 19.05 -68.72
CA GLU A 430 83.92 19.82 -69.44
C GLU A 430 85.32 19.54 -68.86
N LYS A 431 85.43 19.53 -67.51
CA LYS A 431 86.69 19.25 -66.78
C LYS A 431 87.19 17.81 -67.01
N VAL A 432 86.29 16.84 -67.09
CA VAL A 432 86.65 15.44 -67.41
C VAL A 432 87.18 15.31 -68.85
N ARG A 433 86.64 16.06 -69.82
CA ARG A 433 87.09 16.01 -71.23
C ARG A 433 88.53 16.50 -71.40
N ILE A 434 88.92 17.57 -70.70
CA ILE A 434 90.27 18.15 -70.74
C ILE A 434 91.28 17.20 -70.07
N TYR A 435 90.92 16.59 -68.95
CA TYR A 435 91.79 15.64 -68.22
C TYR A 435 92.12 14.37 -69.04
N TRP A 436 91.15 13.82 -69.79
CA TRP A 436 91.40 12.64 -70.62
C TRP A 436 92.30 12.93 -71.83
N ALA A 437 92.18 14.11 -72.45
CA ALA A 437 93.04 14.51 -73.58
C ALA A 437 94.52 14.67 -73.15
N GLU A 438 94.76 15.19 -71.94
CA GLU A 438 96.11 15.38 -71.39
C GLU A 438 96.75 14.06 -70.93
N LYS A 439 95.93 13.09 -70.50
CA LYS A 439 96.38 11.73 -70.17
C LYS A 439 96.78 10.91 -71.42
N GLN A 440 96.09 11.11 -72.55
CA GLN A 440 96.39 10.43 -73.81
C GLN A 440 97.76 10.86 -74.40
N ARG A 441 98.10 12.15 -74.27
CA ARG A 441 99.37 12.72 -74.77
C ARG A 441 100.59 12.20 -74.02
N LYS A 442 100.48 12.05 -72.69
CA LYS A 442 101.55 11.50 -71.83
C LYS A 442 101.79 10.01 -72.04
N TRP A 443 100.78 9.27 -72.54
CA TRP A 443 100.90 7.85 -72.86
C TRP A 443 101.72 7.64 -74.14
N GLN A 444 101.48 8.45 -75.17
CA GLN A 444 102.24 8.42 -76.43
C GLN A 444 103.72 8.82 -76.23
N GLU A 445 104.00 9.82 -75.38
CA GLU A 445 105.37 10.24 -75.03
C GLU A 445 106.15 9.21 -74.18
N MET A 446 105.48 8.27 -73.51
CA MET A 446 106.10 7.15 -72.78
C MET A 446 106.35 5.95 -73.69
N GLU A 447 105.42 5.62 -74.59
CA GLU A 447 105.53 4.51 -75.54
C GLU A 447 106.74 4.68 -76.49
N GLU A 448 107.02 5.91 -76.95
CA GLU A 448 108.19 6.22 -77.77
C GLU A 448 109.53 6.07 -77.02
N LYS A 449 109.55 6.34 -75.71
CA LYS A 449 110.74 6.18 -74.85
C LYS A 449 111.01 4.71 -74.51
N ASP A 450 109.96 3.92 -74.32
CA ASP A 450 110.05 2.49 -74.04
C ASP A 450 110.51 1.69 -75.27
N LEU A 451 110.07 2.08 -76.48
CA LEU A 451 110.56 1.48 -77.74
C LEU A 451 112.05 1.71 -77.97
N GLN A 452 112.58 2.88 -77.61
CA GLN A 452 114.02 3.20 -77.72
C GLN A 452 114.86 2.40 -76.70
N ARG A 453 114.39 2.26 -75.46
CA ARG A 453 115.03 1.45 -74.40
C ARG A 453 115.06 -0.05 -74.75
N LEU A 454 114.02 -0.55 -75.41
CA LEU A 454 113.87 -1.96 -75.79
C LEU A 454 114.81 -2.35 -76.95
N ALA A 455 115.15 -1.42 -77.85
CA ALA A 455 116.14 -1.62 -78.90
C ALA A 455 117.59 -1.71 -78.35
N GLU A 456 117.91 -0.91 -77.33
CA GLU A 456 119.21 -0.95 -76.65
C GLU A 456 119.41 -2.25 -75.85
N LEU A 457 118.37 -2.72 -75.16
CA LEU A 457 118.41 -4.01 -74.44
C LEU A 457 118.56 -5.21 -75.38
N LYS A 458 117.94 -5.19 -76.57
CA LYS A 458 118.10 -6.26 -77.57
C LYS A 458 119.55 -6.38 -78.10
N LYS A 459 120.30 -5.29 -78.20
CA LYS A 459 121.73 -5.32 -78.57
C LYS A 459 122.58 -5.99 -77.49
N LEU A 460 122.36 -5.66 -76.22
CA LEU A 460 123.05 -6.29 -75.08
C LEU A 460 122.71 -7.78 -74.95
N MET A 461 121.48 -8.20 -75.28
CA MET A 461 121.09 -9.61 -75.27
C MET A 461 121.79 -10.45 -76.35
N ILE A 462 122.06 -9.88 -77.53
CA ILE A 462 122.78 -10.58 -78.61
C ILE A 462 124.25 -10.81 -78.22
N GLU A 463 124.87 -9.86 -77.51
CA GLU A 463 126.25 -9.97 -76.99
C GLU A 463 126.39 -10.92 -75.80
N GLN A 464 125.33 -11.07 -74.99
CA GLN A 464 125.29 -12.07 -73.92
C GLN A 464 125.05 -13.49 -74.49
N ALA A 465 124.23 -13.62 -75.53
CA ALA A 465 123.87 -14.90 -76.15
C ALA A 465 125.07 -15.59 -76.84
N THR A 466 126.04 -14.85 -77.36
CA THR A 466 127.29 -15.41 -77.90
C THR A 466 128.16 -16.02 -76.79
N LYS A 467 128.27 -15.34 -75.64
CA LYS A 467 129.03 -15.81 -74.47
C LYS A 467 128.38 -17.01 -73.77
N ASP A 468 127.04 -17.04 -73.71
CA ASP A 468 126.31 -18.18 -73.13
C ASP A 468 126.31 -19.43 -74.03
N LYS A 469 126.41 -19.27 -75.36
CA LYS A 469 126.54 -20.40 -76.31
C LYS A 469 127.85 -21.16 -76.12
N GLU A 470 128.93 -20.47 -75.74
CA GLU A 470 130.22 -21.08 -75.40
C GLU A 470 130.17 -21.77 -74.01
N ARG A 471 129.51 -21.15 -73.03
CA ARG A 471 129.32 -21.71 -71.68
C ARG A 471 128.49 -23.00 -71.68
N VAL A 472 127.49 -23.11 -72.55
CA VAL A 472 126.60 -24.28 -72.65
C VAL A 472 127.32 -25.46 -73.31
N LYS A 473 128.11 -25.25 -74.36
CA LYS A 473 128.94 -26.31 -74.97
C LYS A 473 129.90 -26.96 -73.96
N PHE A 474 130.57 -26.16 -73.15
CA PHE A 474 131.47 -26.65 -72.09
C PHE A 474 130.73 -27.50 -71.03
N ARG A 475 129.50 -27.13 -70.67
CA ARG A 475 128.68 -27.89 -69.71
C ARG A 475 128.09 -29.17 -70.31
N GLN A 476 127.83 -29.19 -71.62
CA GLN A 476 127.33 -30.35 -72.35
C GLN A 476 128.39 -31.46 -72.40
N GLU A 477 129.64 -31.11 -72.71
CA GLU A 477 130.78 -32.03 -72.71
C GLU A 477 131.10 -32.59 -71.32
N LEU A 478 130.92 -31.79 -70.26
CA LEU A 478 131.11 -32.23 -68.88
C LEU A 478 130.01 -33.21 -68.40
N LEU A 479 128.79 -33.06 -68.91
CA LEU A 479 127.66 -33.94 -68.61
C LEU A 479 127.78 -35.29 -69.34
N GLU A 480 128.25 -35.28 -70.59
CA GLU A 480 128.50 -36.51 -71.35
C GLU A 480 129.57 -37.39 -70.69
N LYS A 481 130.67 -36.79 -70.18
CA LYS A 481 131.71 -37.53 -69.44
C LYS A 481 131.17 -38.20 -68.17
N ARG A 482 130.37 -37.49 -67.36
CA ARG A 482 129.75 -38.06 -66.14
C ARG A 482 128.73 -39.15 -66.44
N LEU A 483 128.00 -39.05 -67.56
CA LEU A 483 127.03 -40.08 -67.96
C LEU A 483 127.71 -41.38 -68.37
N MET A 484 128.86 -41.30 -69.04
CA MET A 484 129.65 -42.48 -69.42
C MET A 484 130.25 -43.16 -68.18
N GLU A 485 130.88 -42.38 -67.28
CA GLU A 485 131.43 -42.90 -66.01
C GLU A 485 130.36 -43.57 -65.13
N ARG A 486 129.14 -43.01 -65.11
CA ARG A 486 128.03 -43.57 -64.32
C ARG A 486 127.43 -44.83 -64.94
N LYS A 487 127.44 -44.96 -66.27
CA LYS A 487 127.04 -46.20 -66.96
C LYS A 487 128.03 -47.32 -66.70
N GLU A 488 129.34 -47.04 -66.71
CA GLU A 488 130.38 -48.03 -66.42
C GLU A 488 130.30 -48.54 -64.98
N LEU A 489 130.10 -47.65 -64.00
CA LEU A 489 129.87 -48.03 -62.60
C LEU A 489 128.60 -48.86 -62.42
N SER A 490 127.51 -48.52 -63.13
CA SER A 490 126.25 -49.27 -63.03
C SER A 490 126.34 -50.69 -63.57
N LEU A 491 127.14 -50.92 -64.61
CA LEU A 491 127.39 -52.25 -65.16
C LEU A 491 128.23 -53.11 -64.20
N GLN A 492 129.21 -52.52 -63.53
CA GLN A 492 130.03 -53.21 -62.53
C GLN A 492 129.22 -53.59 -61.29
N GLU A 493 128.37 -52.69 -60.79
CA GLU A 493 127.49 -52.98 -59.66
C GLU A 493 126.42 -54.04 -59.99
N ALA A 494 125.88 -54.04 -61.21
CA ALA A 494 124.90 -55.03 -61.63
C ALA A 494 125.52 -56.44 -61.65
N HIS A 495 126.74 -56.56 -62.17
CA HIS A 495 127.47 -57.84 -62.18
C HIS A 495 127.79 -58.35 -60.76
N GLU A 496 128.15 -57.46 -59.82
CA GLU A 496 128.34 -57.86 -58.42
C GLU A 496 127.04 -58.22 -57.70
N LYS A 497 125.91 -57.59 -58.06
CA LYS A 497 124.60 -57.86 -57.45
C LYS A 497 124.05 -59.20 -57.89
N GLU A 498 124.19 -59.58 -59.16
CA GLU A 498 123.82 -60.93 -59.62
C GLU A 498 124.63 -62.03 -58.90
N GLU A 499 125.93 -61.81 -58.68
CA GLU A 499 126.79 -62.71 -57.89
C GLU A 499 126.38 -62.78 -56.41
N ARG A 500 125.91 -61.67 -55.81
CA ARG A 500 125.39 -61.63 -54.42
C ARG A 500 124.00 -62.26 -54.29
N GLU A 501 123.10 -62.05 -55.24
CA GLU A 501 121.75 -62.62 -55.21
C GLU A 501 121.80 -64.15 -55.31
N ARG A 502 122.66 -64.71 -56.18
CA ARG A 502 122.90 -66.17 -56.19
C ARG A 502 123.37 -66.72 -54.85
N ARG A 503 124.11 -65.94 -54.04
CA ARG A 503 124.55 -66.33 -52.68
C ARG A 503 123.45 -66.14 -51.63
N LEU A 504 122.57 -65.16 -51.79
CA LEU A 504 121.46 -64.87 -50.86
C LEU A 504 120.24 -65.77 -51.08
N GLU A 505 119.91 -66.16 -52.32
CA GLU A 505 118.86 -67.15 -52.60
C GLU A 505 119.18 -68.51 -51.94
N ALA A 506 120.46 -68.88 -51.87
CA ALA A 506 120.92 -70.09 -51.18
C ALA A 506 120.73 -70.02 -49.65
N LEU A 507 120.75 -68.83 -49.05
CA LEU A 507 120.52 -68.60 -47.61
C LEU A 507 119.03 -68.41 -47.26
N ARG A 508 118.23 -67.83 -48.18
CA ARG A 508 116.79 -67.58 -47.97
C ARG A 508 115.96 -68.86 -47.92
N GLN A 509 116.43 -69.98 -48.49
CA GLN A 509 115.79 -71.28 -48.31
C GLN A 509 115.93 -71.85 -46.88
N GLN A 510 116.76 -71.27 -46.00
CA GLN A 510 117.07 -71.87 -44.70
C GLN A 510 116.32 -71.28 -43.49
N VAL A 511 115.78 -70.05 -43.50
CA VAL A 511 115.36 -69.39 -42.23
C VAL A 511 114.21 -68.35 -42.32
N ALA A 512 112.96 -68.73 -42.61
CA ALA A 512 111.84 -67.75 -42.58
C ALA A 512 110.69 -68.14 -41.62
N ILE A 513 110.39 -67.28 -40.62
CA ILE A 513 109.25 -67.32 -39.67
C ILE A 513 108.75 -65.88 -39.35
N VAL A 514 107.45 -65.72 -39.01
CA VAL A 514 106.56 -64.51 -39.01
C VAL A 514 106.02 -64.12 -37.60
N ALA A 515 105.56 -62.86 -37.38
CA ALA A 515 104.67 -62.42 -36.27
C ALA A 515 103.78 -61.15 -36.58
N GLU A 516 102.65 -60.94 -35.86
CA GLU A 516 101.49 -60.01 -36.16
C GLU A 516 101.08 -58.95 -35.05
N ILE A 517 100.03 -58.11 -35.27
CA ILE A 517 99.65 -56.81 -34.60
C ILE A 517 98.21 -56.79 -33.96
N ASP A 518 97.94 -55.93 -32.93
CA ASP A 518 96.71 -55.85 -32.07
C ASP A 518 95.77 -54.59 -32.28
N PRO A 519 94.40 -54.70 -32.34
CA PRO A 519 93.45 -53.64 -32.78
C PRO A 519 92.57 -52.92 -31.71
N ALA A 520 92.67 -53.17 -30.40
CA ALA A 520 91.67 -52.68 -29.42
C ALA A 520 91.70 -51.16 -29.08
N ARG A 521 92.77 -50.44 -29.43
CA ARG A 521 92.94 -49.02 -29.07
C ARG A 521 92.13 -48.04 -29.93
N MET A 522 91.55 -48.52 -31.03
CA MET A 522 90.98 -47.65 -32.08
C MET A 522 89.50 -47.26 -31.84
N MET A 523 88.81 -47.76 -30.82
CA MET A 523 87.32 -47.74 -30.74
C MET A 523 86.69 -47.20 -29.42
N ALA A 524 87.27 -46.21 -28.71
CA ALA A 524 86.70 -45.67 -27.46
C ALA A 524 86.24 -44.19 -27.53
N ASP A 525 85.05 -43.90 -26.97
CA ASP A 525 84.39 -42.58 -26.98
C ASP A 525 84.92 -41.57 -25.93
N THR A 526 84.87 -40.28 -26.26
CA THR A 526 85.48 -39.18 -25.46
C THR A 526 84.46 -38.28 -24.74
N VAL A 527 84.96 -37.60 -23.69
CA VAL A 527 84.23 -36.90 -22.61
C VAL A 527 83.22 -35.83 -23.08
N ALA A 528 83.33 -35.29 -24.29
CA ALA A 528 82.43 -34.27 -24.81
C ALA A 528 81.02 -34.80 -25.19
N SER A 529 80.86 -36.10 -25.46
CA SER A 529 79.55 -36.68 -25.86
C SER A 529 78.57 -36.86 -24.69
N LYS A 530 79.07 -36.97 -23.44
CA LYS A 530 78.24 -37.20 -22.24
C LYS A 530 77.53 -35.94 -21.71
N ALA A 531 77.97 -34.73 -22.08
CA ALA A 531 77.38 -33.47 -21.58
C ALA A 531 76.06 -33.06 -22.28
N LYS A 532 75.71 -33.67 -23.43
CA LYS A 532 74.50 -33.32 -24.20
C LYS A 532 73.21 -34.03 -23.75
N MET A 533 73.29 -35.01 -22.85
CA MET A 533 72.14 -35.86 -22.48
C MET A 533 71.41 -35.50 -21.17
N GLY A 534 71.74 -34.39 -20.50
CA GLY A 534 70.85 -33.72 -19.53
C GLY A 534 70.14 -34.62 -18.50
N ILE A 535 70.89 -35.34 -17.66
CA ILE A 535 70.37 -36.12 -16.53
C ILE A 535 71.11 -35.69 -15.26
N GLY A 536 70.39 -35.08 -14.31
CA GLY A 536 70.90 -34.87 -12.95
C GLY A 536 70.79 -33.45 -12.39
N THR A 537 69.57 -32.96 -12.19
CA THR A 537 69.27 -32.07 -11.06
C THR A 537 67.80 -32.22 -10.68
N GLN A 538 67.55 -32.81 -9.52
CA GLN A 538 66.25 -32.86 -8.85
C GLN A 538 66.05 -31.58 -8.04
N GLU A 539 64.89 -30.95 -8.26
CA GLU A 539 64.06 -30.20 -7.29
C GLU A 539 64.73 -29.16 -6.39
N GLU A 540 64.85 -27.94 -6.92
CA GLU A 540 64.42 -26.72 -6.21
C GLU A 540 63.53 -25.93 -7.18
N GLU A 541 62.40 -25.42 -6.70
CA GLU A 541 61.28 -24.87 -7.47
C GLU A 541 61.65 -23.65 -8.33
N CYS A 542 62.22 -23.89 -9.51
CA CYS A 542 62.10 -22.95 -10.61
C CYS A 542 60.71 -23.15 -11.22
N VAL A 543 59.70 -22.47 -10.65
CA VAL A 543 58.44 -22.24 -11.35
C VAL A 543 58.79 -21.42 -12.59
N LEU A 544 59.10 -22.10 -13.70
CA LEU A 544 59.18 -21.49 -15.03
C LEU A 544 57.77 -20.99 -15.33
N GLN A 545 57.52 -19.74 -14.96
CA GLN A 545 56.23 -19.10 -15.12
C GLN A 545 55.90 -19.05 -16.60
N ARG A 546 54.80 -19.69 -17.00
CA ARG A 546 54.36 -19.75 -18.40
C ARG A 546 54.18 -18.32 -18.95
N PRO A 547 54.81 -17.98 -20.09
CA PRO A 547 54.59 -16.70 -20.75
C PRO A 547 53.11 -16.53 -21.14
N LEU A 548 52.55 -15.33 -20.94
CA LEU A 548 51.16 -15.03 -21.32
C LEU A 548 50.97 -14.89 -22.86
N PHE A 549 52.06 -14.79 -23.62
CA PHE A 549 52.08 -14.73 -25.08
C PHE A 549 53.39 -15.34 -25.63
N THR A 550 53.42 -15.71 -26.92
CA THR A 550 54.58 -16.32 -27.58
C THR A 550 55.56 -15.27 -28.12
N LEU A 551 56.85 -15.47 -27.88
CA LEU A 551 57.95 -14.64 -28.39
C LEU A 551 58.77 -15.41 -29.42
N HIS A 552 59.10 -14.77 -30.55
CA HIS A 552 59.95 -15.33 -31.62
C HIS A 552 61.19 -14.45 -31.79
N THR A 553 62.11 -14.51 -30.83
CA THR A 553 63.32 -13.65 -30.79
C THR A 553 64.57 -14.47 -30.48
N TYR A 554 65.73 -14.04 -30.98
CA TYR A 554 67.00 -14.79 -30.87
C TYR A 554 68.04 -14.13 -29.96
N SER A 555 67.80 -12.90 -29.49
CA SER A 555 68.73 -12.12 -28.67
C SER A 555 68.02 -11.44 -27.49
N GLU A 556 68.70 -11.33 -26.35
CA GLU A 556 68.19 -10.71 -25.12
C GLU A 556 67.78 -9.24 -25.32
N GLN A 557 68.55 -8.48 -26.09
CA GLN A 557 68.23 -7.08 -26.39
C GLN A 557 66.91 -6.94 -27.17
N GLN A 558 66.55 -7.95 -27.98
CA GLN A 558 65.28 -7.97 -28.71
C GLN A 558 64.08 -8.31 -27.80
N ILE A 559 64.31 -9.02 -26.70
CA ILE A 559 63.26 -9.36 -25.72
C ILE A 559 62.90 -8.13 -24.89
N ILE A 560 63.91 -7.41 -24.38
CA ILE A 560 63.71 -6.25 -23.50
C ILE A 560 63.07 -5.07 -24.26
N SER A 561 63.33 -4.97 -25.56
CA SER A 561 62.79 -3.90 -26.41
C SER A 561 61.34 -4.11 -26.84
N ASP A 562 60.73 -5.29 -26.64
CA ASP A 562 59.32 -5.52 -26.97
C ASP A 562 58.40 -4.89 -25.90
N PRO A 563 57.51 -3.95 -26.26
CA PRO A 563 56.62 -3.29 -25.31
C PRO A 563 55.69 -4.26 -24.57
N ARG A 564 55.35 -5.41 -25.17
CA ARG A 564 54.48 -6.42 -24.53
C ARG A 564 55.15 -7.07 -23.32
N VAL A 565 56.47 -7.23 -23.36
CA VAL A 565 57.26 -7.79 -22.24
C VAL A 565 57.25 -6.84 -21.05
N ARG A 566 57.37 -5.52 -21.30
CA ARG A 566 57.31 -4.51 -20.24
C ARG A 566 55.93 -4.43 -19.58
N VAL A 567 54.86 -4.50 -20.37
CA VAL A 567 53.49 -4.49 -19.86
C VAL A 567 53.18 -5.79 -19.10
N GLU A 568 53.66 -6.93 -19.60
CA GLU A 568 53.50 -8.21 -18.92
C GLU A 568 54.21 -8.24 -17.56
N LEU A 569 55.44 -7.71 -17.49
CA LEU A 569 56.19 -7.58 -16.24
C LEU A 569 55.44 -6.69 -15.24
N ALA A 570 54.93 -5.54 -15.68
CA ALA A 570 54.14 -4.64 -14.83
C ALA A 570 52.84 -5.30 -14.33
N LEU A 571 52.17 -6.12 -15.16
CA LEU A 571 50.99 -6.89 -14.76
C LEU A 571 51.33 -8.02 -13.78
N ARG A 572 52.54 -8.59 -13.84
CA ARG A 572 53.04 -9.55 -12.84
C ARG A 572 53.38 -8.88 -11.52
N GLU A 573 54.09 -7.76 -11.54
CA GLU A 573 54.40 -6.95 -10.35
C GLU A 573 53.14 -6.49 -9.62
N ALA A 574 52.09 -6.12 -10.38
CA ALA A 574 50.79 -5.77 -9.82
C ALA A 574 49.92 -6.97 -9.41
N GLY A 575 50.38 -8.21 -9.64
CA GLY A 575 49.62 -9.43 -9.33
C GLY A 575 48.42 -9.72 -10.25
N LEU A 576 48.22 -8.93 -11.30
CA LEU A 576 47.04 -8.96 -12.19
C LEU A 576 47.18 -9.91 -13.40
N HIS A 577 48.30 -10.61 -13.53
CA HIS A 577 48.64 -11.51 -14.64
C HIS A 577 47.63 -12.64 -14.93
N LYS A 578 46.76 -13.03 -13.99
CA LYS A 578 45.72 -14.07 -14.18
C LYS A 578 44.33 -13.51 -14.55
N THR A 579 44.16 -12.19 -14.56
CA THR A 579 42.86 -11.56 -14.85
C THR A 579 42.47 -11.65 -16.32
N LEU A 580 41.16 -11.66 -16.61
CA LEU A 580 40.64 -11.63 -17.99
C LEU A 580 41.13 -10.39 -18.74
N TYR A 581 41.25 -9.26 -18.04
CA TYR A 581 41.76 -8.01 -18.58
C TYR A 581 43.20 -8.13 -19.12
N ALA A 582 44.09 -8.80 -18.39
CA ALA A 582 45.46 -9.04 -18.84
C ALA A 582 45.51 -9.94 -20.11
N LYS A 583 44.62 -10.93 -20.20
CA LYS A 583 44.50 -11.80 -21.38
C LYS A 583 43.95 -11.09 -22.61
N GLU A 584 43.12 -10.06 -22.44
CA GLU A 584 42.55 -9.28 -23.54
C GLU A 584 43.45 -8.14 -24.02
N ILE A 585 44.27 -7.55 -23.15
CA ILE A 585 45.12 -6.41 -23.51
C ILE A 585 46.41 -6.82 -24.22
N LEU A 586 47.08 -7.86 -23.75
CA LEU A 586 48.38 -8.26 -24.31
C LEU A 586 48.35 -8.58 -25.83
N PRO A 587 47.30 -9.20 -26.40
CA PRO A 587 47.17 -9.39 -27.83
C PRO A 587 46.92 -8.10 -28.63
N LYS A 588 46.36 -7.06 -27.99
CA LYS A 588 46.04 -5.78 -28.64
C LYS A 588 47.24 -4.84 -28.76
N ILE A 589 48.34 -5.13 -28.07
CA ILE A 589 49.57 -4.35 -28.13
C ILE A 589 50.40 -4.83 -29.33
N PRO A 590 50.74 -3.96 -30.29
CA PRO A 590 51.51 -4.36 -31.46
C PRO A 590 52.98 -4.67 -31.09
N PRO A 591 53.63 -5.65 -31.74
CA PRO A 591 55.08 -5.87 -31.60
C PRO A 591 55.89 -4.69 -32.16
N LEU A 592 57.14 -4.53 -31.68
CA LEU A 592 58.06 -3.46 -32.11
C LEU A 592 58.28 -3.43 -33.63
N LYS A 593 58.27 -4.60 -34.29
CA LYS A 593 58.22 -4.72 -35.74
C LYS A 593 56.96 -5.47 -36.12
N LEU A 594 56.10 -4.80 -36.89
CA LEU A 594 54.97 -5.47 -37.52
C LEU A 594 55.48 -6.55 -38.49
N PRO A 595 54.81 -7.71 -38.57
CA PRO A 595 55.13 -8.68 -39.60
C PRO A 595 55.02 -8.02 -40.98
N ARG A 596 55.91 -8.40 -41.90
CA ARG A 596 55.85 -7.87 -43.28
C ARG A 596 54.51 -8.23 -43.92
N ARG A 597 54.01 -7.36 -44.80
CA ARG A 597 52.67 -7.45 -45.42
C ARG A 597 52.39 -8.79 -46.14
N ASP A 598 53.43 -9.50 -46.57
CA ASP A 598 53.38 -10.82 -47.22
C ASP A 598 53.15 -11.99 -46.24
N MET A 599 53.25 -11.76 -44.93
CA MET A 599 53.06 -12.76 -43.87
C MET A 599 51.75 -12.59 -43.06
N GLU A 600 50.89 -11.64 -43.42
CA GLU A 600 49.57 -11.49 -42.79
C GLU A 600 48.62 -12.62 -43.24
N SER A 601 48.29 -13.55 -42.34
CA SER A 601 47.31 -14.60 -42.63
C SER A 601 45.89 -14.04 -42.53
N THR A 602 45.12 -14.14 -43.61
CA THR A 602 43.70 -13.75 -43.67
C THR A 602 42.76 -14.77 -43.01
N VAL A 603 43.30 -15.86 -42.45
CA VAL A 603 42.55 -17.04 -41.99
C VAL A 603 41.76 -16.79 -40.69
N PHE A 604 42.06 -15.73 -39.92
CA PHE A 604 41.42 -15.48 -38.62
C PHE A 604 40.89 -14.04 -38.45
N LYS A 605 40.30 -13.46 -39.50
CA LYS A 605 39.43 -12.27 -39.35
C LYS A 605 37.97 -12.74 -39.29
N MET A 606 37.41 -12.84 -38.08
CA MET A 606 35.96 -12.80 -37.83
C MET A 606 35.58 -11.45 -37.24
#